data_AF-A0A450VJL8-F1
#
_entry.id   AF-A0A450VJL8-F1
#
_cell.length_a   1.000
_cell.length_b   1.000
_cell.length_c   1.000
_cell.angle_alpha   90.00
_cell.angle_beta   90.00
_cell.angle_gamma   90.00
#
_symmetry.space_group_name_H-M   'P 1'
#
loop_
_entity.id
_entity.type
_entity.pdbx_description
1 polymer ?
#
loop_
_entity_poly.entity_id
_entity_poly.type
_entity_poly.pdbx_seq_one_letter_code
_entity_poly.pdbx_strand_id
1 'polypeptide(L)' 'MIRIAFTREGIDALERERYNHRNPKAQRRREVLYLKGLGQPNNQIKESCGISGPTLAGYLKLYRDGGIETL' A
#
# COMPACT_ATOMS: atom_id res chain seq x y z
N MET A 1 11.76 1.99 -10.68
CA MET A 1 10.68 1.28 -9.95
C MET A 1 11.17 1.08 -8.51
N ILE A 2 10.48 1.61 -7.50
CA ILE A 2 10.91 1.50 -6.10
C ILE A 2 10.78 0.03 -5.70
N ARG A 3 11.88 -0.59 -5.28
CA ARG A 3 11.89 -1.95 -4.72
C ARG A 3 11.73 -1.84 -3.20
N ILE A 4 10.76 -2.57 -2.66
CA ILE A 4 10.48 -2.65 -1.22
C ILE A 4 10.30 -4.13 -0.91
N ALA A 5 10.97 -4.59 0.13
CA ALA A 5 10.71 -5.91 0.70
C ALA A 5 9.56 -5.76 1.70
N PHE A 6 8.47 -6.50 1.47
CA PHE A 6 7.39 -6.61 2.44
C PHE A 6 7.68 -7.81 3.34
N THR A 7 7.69 -7.58 4.65
CA THR A 7 7.75 -8.67 5.63
C THR A 7 6.35 -9.26 5.83
N ARG A 8 6.28 -10.48 6.35
CA ARG A 8 5.00 -11.13 6.65
C ARG A 8 4.19 -10.31 7.66
N GLU A 9 4.86 -9.85 8.72
CA GLU A 9 4.29 -9.01 9.76
C GLU A 9 3.76 -7.68 9.20
N GLY A 10 4.46 -7.11 8.22
CA GLY A 10 4.04 -5.88 7.54
C GLY A 10 2.78 -6.09 6.71
N ILE A 11 2.66 -7.22 6.01
CA ILE A 11 1.47 -7.58 5.24
C ILE A 11 0.28 -7.80 6.17
N ASP A 12 0.48 -8.53 7.27
CA ASP A 12 -0.58 -8.81 8.25
C ASP A 12 -1.05 -7.52 8.96
N ALA A 13 -0.15 -6.56 9.19
CA ALA A 13 -0.52 -5.24 9.70
C ALA A 13 -1.35 -4.44 8.68
N LEU A 14 -0.96 -4.44 7.41
CA LEU A 14 -1.71 -3.77 6.34
C LEU A 14 -3.12 -4.38 6.15
N GLU A 15 -3.24 -5.70 6.25
CA GLU A 15 -4.52 -6.42 6.16
C GLU A 15 -5.50 -6.01 7.26
N ARG A 16 -5.01 -5.91 8.51
CA ARG A 16 -5.85 -5.52 9.64
C ARG A 16 -6.28 -4.06 9.51
N GLU A 17 -5.34 -3.19 9.15
CA GLU A 17 -5.56 -1.75 9.23
C GLU A 17 -6.35 -1.17 8.05
N ARG A 18 -6.38 -1.83 6.88
CA ARG A 18 -7.13 -1.33 5.71
C ARG A 18 -8.64 -1.15 5.97
N TYR A 19 -9.19 -1.85 6.97
CA TYR A 19 -10.62 -1.76 7.34
C TYR A 19 -10.89 -0.85 8.55
N ASN A 20 -9.86 -0.50 9.33
CA ASN A 20 -10.03 0.10 10.66
C ASN A 20 -9.82 1.63 10.70
N HIS A 21 -9.62 2.28 9.55
CA HIS A 21 -9.34 3.73 9.50
C HIS A 21 -10.55 4.57 9.11
N ARG A 22 -10.78 5.69 9.81
CA ARG A 22 -11.87 6.63 9.48
C ARG A 22 -11.64 7.41 8.18
N ASN A 23 -10.39 7.54 7.74
CA ASN A 23 -10.04 8.30 6.55
C ASN A 23 -9.96 7.39 5.32
N PRO A 24 -10.82 7.57 4.30
CA PRO A 24 -10.85 6.72 3.12
C PRO A 24 -9.56 6.79 2.29
N LYS A 25 -8.80 7.89 2.37
CA LYS A 25 -7.49 8.00 1.69
C LYS A 25 -6.45 7.12 2.36
N ALA A 26 -6.46 7.04 3.69
CA ALA A 26 -5.53 6.20 4.44
C ALA A 26 -5.88 4.70 4.27
N GLN A 27 -7.17 4.36 4.29
CA GLN A 27 -7.63 3.00 3.94
C GLN A 27 -7.16 2.58 2.55
N ARG A 28 -7.38 3.42 1.52
CA ARG A 28 -6.95 3.13 0.15
C ARG A 28 -5.43 2.96 0.04
N ARG A 29 -4.65 3.79 0.75
CA ARG A 29 -3.19 3.68 0.78
C ARG A 29 -2.75 2.33 1.34
N ARG A 30 -3.37 1.88 2.43
CA ARG A 30 -3.09 0.59 3.07
C ARG A 30 -3.49 -0.59 2.18
N GLU A 31 -4.66 -0.52 1.53
CA GLU A 31 -5.09 -1.52 0.54
C GLU A 31 -4.10 -1.64 -0.63
N VAL A 32 -3.65 -0.53 -1.19
CA VAL A 32 -2.66 -0.52 -2.28
C VAL A 32 -1.35 -1.19 -1.87
N LEU A 33 -0.88 -0.92 -0.66
CA LEU A 33 0.36 -1.52 -0.14
C LEU A 33 0.20 -2.99 0.22
N TYR A 34 -0.97 -3.39 0.74
CA TYR A 34 -1.31 -4.78 0.97
C TYR A 34 -1.26 -5.59 -0.33
N LEU A 35 -1.96 -5.13 -1.38
CA LEU A 35 -1.94 -5.77 -2.69
C LEU A 35 -0.53 -5.83 -3.27
N LYS A 36 0.28 -4.79 -3.06
CA LYS A 36 1.68 -4.81 -3.48
C LYS A 36 2.51 -5.86 -2.73
N GLY A 37 2.31 -5.98 -1.42
CA GLY A 37 2.97 -6.98 -0.58
C GLY A 37 2.59 -8.42 -0.96
N LEU A 38 1.36 -8.63 -1.44
CA LEU A 38 0.91 -9.91 -2.01
C LEU A 38 1.50 -10.20 -3.42
N GLY A 39 2.30 -9.30 -3.98
CA GLY A 39 2.93 -9.49 -5.28
C GLY A 39 2.06 -9.12 -6.48
N GLN A 40 0.95 -8.42 -6.28
CA GLN A 40 0.08 -8.02 -7.39
C GLN A 40 0.82 -7.09 -8.38
N PRO A 41 0.58 -7.23 -9.69
CA PRO A 41 1.16 -6.35 -10.71
C PRO A 41 0.72 -4.90 -10.52
N ASN A 42 1.63 -3.95 -10.77
CA ASN A 42 1.32 -2.52 -10.62
C ASN A 42 0.14 -2.06 -11.49
N ASN A 43 -0.03 -2.66 -12.69
CA ASN A 43 -1.15 -2.31 -13.57
C ASN A 43 -2.50 -2.73 -12.97
N GLN A 44 -2.56 -3.95 -12.41
CA GLN A 44 -3.76 -4.45 -11.74
C GLN A 44 -4.09 -3.62 -10.50
N ILE A 45 -3.11 -3.30 -9.65
CA ILE A 45 -3.31 -2.44 -8.48
C ILE A 45 -3.87 -1.07 -8.86
N LYS A 46 -3.30 -0.44 -9.89
CA LYS A 46 -3.76 0.88 -10.38
C LYS A 46 -5.22 0.83 -10.85
N GLU A 47 -5.57 -0.20 -11.61
CA GLU A 47 -6.92 -0.40 -12.13
C GLU A 47 -7.91 -0.66 -11.00
N SER A 48 -7.64 -1.64 -10.13
CA SER A 48 -8.53 -2.02 -9.02
C SER A 48 -8.71 -0.90 -7.99
N CYS A 49 -7.66 -0.13 -7.70
CA CYS A 49 -7.72 0.95 -6.71
C CYS A 49 -8.03 2.34 -7.30
N GLY A 50 -8.14 2.45 -8.63
CA GLY A 50 -8.38 3.71 -9.33
C GLY A 50 -7.30 4.77 -9.07
N ILE A 51 -6.02 4.38 -9.14
CA ILE A 51 -4.88 5.28 -8.88
C ILE A 51 -3.90 5.38 -10.05
N SER A 52 -3.17 6.49 -10.10
CA SER A 52 -2.11 6.71 -11.09
C SER A 52 -0.78 6.03 -10.69
N GLY A 53 0.12 5.88 -11.65
CA GLY A 53 1.50 5.42 -11.40
C GLY A 53 2.26 6.29 -10.39
N PRO A 54 2.26 7.64 -10.51
CA PRO A 54 2.85 8.53 -9.52
C PRO A 54 2.27 8.36 -8.12
N THR A 55 0.95 8.17 -8.00
CA THR A 55 0.29 7.93 -6.71
C THR A 55 0.80 6.63 -6.08
N LEU A 56 0.87 5.54 -6.85
CA LEU A 56 1.43 4.28 -6.37
C LEU A 56 2.89 4.44 -5.91
N ALA A 57 3.71 5.13 -6.69
CA ALA A 57 5.11 5.40 -6.32
C ALA A 57 5.22 6.23 -5.03
N GLY A 58 4.34 7.21 -4.83
CA GLY A 58 4.28 8.01 -3.60
C GLY A 58 3.93 7.17 -2.38
N TYR A 59 2.97 6.25 -2.50
CA TYR A 59 2.60 5.35 -1.40
C TYR A 59 3.72 4.39 -1.04
N LEU A 60 4.40 3.83 -2.05
CA LEU A 60 5.58 3.00 -1.83
C LEU A 60 6.70 3.79 -1.14
N LYS A 61 6.94 5.03 -1.55
CA LYS A 61 7.95 5.89 -0.92
C LYS A 61 7.63 6.15 0.55
N LEU A 62 6.39 6.51 0.88
CA LEU A 62 5.95 6.72 2.27
C LEU A 62 6.20 5.46 3.12
N TYR A 63 5.72 4.30 2.66
CA TYR A 63 5.90 3.04 3.37
C TYR A 63 7.37 2.64 3.54
N ARG A 64 8.20 2.87 2.53
CA ARG A 64 9.64 2.60 2.63
C ARG A 64 10.31 3.48 3.68
N ASP A 65 9.91 4.75 3.76
CA ASP A 65 10.59 5.75 4.58
C ASP A 65 10.15 5.70 6.06
N GLY A 66 8.97 5.16 6.39
CA GLY A 66 8.55 5.01 7.79
C GLY A 66 7.50 3.95 8.09
N GLY A 67 7.33 2.97 7.22
CA GLY A 67 6.45 1.82 7.46
C GLY A 67 4.97 2.20 7.57
N ILE A 68 4.22 1.40 8.31
CA ILE A 68 2.76 1.55 8.46
C ILE A 68 2.36 2.84 9.20
N GLU A 69 3.23 3.34 10.08
CA GLU A 69 2.99 4.54 10.89
C GLU A 69 2.89 5.82 10.04
N THR A 70 3.43 5.80 8.81
CA THR A 70 3.38 6.95 7.88
C THR A 70 2.18 6.93 6.93
N LEU A 71 1.32 5.90 7.00
CA LEU A 71 0.23 5.65 6.04
C LEU A 71 -1.12 6.20 6.49
#